data_AF-A0A3M8DHV8-F1
#
_entry.id   AF-A0A3M8DHV8-F1
#
_cell.length_a   1.000
_cell.length_b   1.000
_cell.length_c   1.000
_cell.angle_alpha   90.00
_cell.angle_beta   90.00
_cell.angle_gamma   90.00
#
_symmetry.space_group_name_H-M   'P 1'
#
loop_
_entity.id
_entity.type
_entity.pdbx_description
1 polymer ?
#
loop_
_entity_poly.entity_id
_entity_poly.type
_entity_poly.pdbx_seq_one_letter_code
_entity_poly.pdbx_strand_id
1 'polypeptide(L)'
;MKKLLEKTSVRLTAFGLVTAIAVSGGILVSAKENPTQNTAAQNQDSEGLYAGTYKKVKASEALADKDVKAAIDQVYAQFPETKSYEISAYEDVVSKGEHDKYVVNLEKDSNNFFDFAVDAKTGKVSYTIQSLTASEVLSYAKSGVDKIHALHPETKSYEITSANVIDNFVGNFSKYNITFTEKDSKRSITFGIDAKTGEIMDSYKKE
;
A
#
# COMPACT_ATOMS: atom_id res chain seq x y z
N MET A 1 -18.08 -14.30 29.61
CA MET A 1 -16.64 -14.16 29.32
C MET A 1 -16.49 -13.82 27.85
N LYS A 2 -16.06 -12.59 27.53
CA LYS A 2 -15.85 -12.15 26.14
C LYS A 2 -14.44 -12.57 25.72
N LYS A 3 -14.33 -13.39 24.66
CA LYS A 3 -13.05 -13.71 24.03
C LYS A 3 -12.57 -12.49 23.25
N LEU A 4 -11.49 -11.86 23.70
CA LEU A 4 -10.70 -10.94 22.88
C LEU A 4 -10.04 -11.78 21.78
N LEU A 5 -10.38 -11.51 20.52
CA LEU A 5 -9.56 -11.92 19.39
C LEU A 5 -8.53 -10.81 19.17
N GLU A 6 -7.34 -10.98 19.74
CA GLU A 6 -6.17 -10.21 19.33
C GLU A 6 -5.83 -10.62 17.89
N LYS A 7 -6.10 -9.72 16.94
CA LYS A 7 -5.52 -9.82 15.59
C LYS A 7 -4.05 -9.45 15.71
N THR A 8 -3.23 -10.46 15.94
CA THR A 8 -1.77 -10.39 15.83
C THR A 8 -1.40 -9.82 14.46
N SER A 9 -0.65 -8.72 14.44
CA SER A 9 -0.05 -8.15 13.24
C SER A 9 0.80 -9.22 12.55
N VAL A 10 0.28 -9.80 11.46
CA VAL A 10 1.03 -10.75 10.64
C VAL A 10 2.00 -9.95 9.82
N ARG A 11 3.21 -9.75 10.36
CA ARG A 11 4.37 -9.31 9.57
C ARG A 11 4.59 -10.36 8.48
N LEU A 12 4.68 -9.90 7.23
CA LEU A 12 5.08 -10.71 6.09
C LEU A 12 6.51 -11.23 6.33
N THR A 13 6.61 -12.39 6.98
CA THR A 13 7.87 -13.04 7.27
C THR A 13 8.26 -13.86 6.05
N ALA A 14 9.39 -13.52 5.44
CA ALA A 14 10.00 -14.29 4.37
C ALA A 14 10.42 -15.67 4.92
N PHE A 15 9.51 -16.63 4.88
CA PHE A 15 9.84 -18.03 5.14
C PHE A 15 10.48 -18.64 3.90
N GLY A 16 11.72 -19.09 4.09
CA GLY A 16 12.54 -19.74 3.07
C GLY A 16 11.90 -20.99 2.49
N LEU A 17 12.30 -21.25 1.24
CA LEU A 17 12.03 -22.47 0.48
C LEU A 17 12.18 -23.74 1.33
N VAL A 18 11.13 -24.57 1.37
CA VAL A 18 11.29 -26.02 1.46
C VAL A 18 10.39 -26.64 0.40
N THR A 19 11.03 -27.31 -0.55
CA THR A 19 10.42 -27.99 -1.69
C THR A 19 9.80 -29.33 -1.26
N ALA A 20 8.78 -29.73 -2.03
CA ALA A 20 8.24 -31.08 -2.27
C ALA A 20 6.92 -31.45 -1.56
N ILE A 21 5.82 -31.38 -2.31
CA ILE A 21 4.86 -32.51 -2.45
C ILE A 21 4.45 -32.62 -3.93
N ALA A 22 4.42 -33.86 -4.41
CA ALA A 22 4.16 -34.29 -5.77
C ALA A 22 2.69 -34.18 -6.20
N VAL A 23 2.52 -34.14 -7.53
CA VAL A 23 1.33 -33.89 -8.35
C VAL A 23 0.24 -34.97 -8.20
N SER A 24 -1.03 -34.57 -8.08
CA SER A 24 -2.15 -35.24 -8.76
C SER A 24 -3.43 -34.39 -8.76
N GLY A 25 -4.01 -34.18 -9.96
CA GLY A 25 -5.39 -33.72 -10.13
C GLY A 25 -5.52 -32.27 -10.58
N GLY A 26 -5.49 -32.05 -11.89
CA GLY A 26 -5.74 -30.74 -12.49
C GLY A 26 -7.13 -30.22 -12.14
N ILE A 27 -7.17 -29.06 -11.50
CA ILE A 27 -8.31 -28.16 -11.58
C ILE A 27 -7.75 -26.84 -12.09
N LEU A 28 -7.89 -26.63 -13.39
CA LEU A 28 -7.84 -25.31 -14.02
C LEU A 28 -8.93 -24.46 -13.37
N VAL A 29 -8.59 -23.74 -12.31
CA VAL A 29 -9.39 -22.59 -11.88
C VAL A 29 -8.99 -21.46 -12.81
N SER A 30 -9.69 -21.35 -13.94
CA SER A 30 -9.73 -20.09 -14.67
C SER A 30 -10.16 -19.02 -13.67
N ALA A 31 -9.25 -18.11 -13.34
CA ALA A 31 -9.63 -16.84 -12.76
C ALA A 31 -10.57 -16.18 -13.78
N LYS A 32 -11.88 -16.29 -13.51
CA LYS A 32 -12.89 -15.55 -14.26
C LYS A 32 -12.61 -14.08 -13.99
N GLU A 33 -12.17 -13.36 -15.02
CA GLU A 33 -12.24 -11.90 -15.06
C GLU A 33 -13.62 -11.48 -14.54
N ASN A 34 -13.64 -10.49 -13.66
CA ASN A 34 -14.88 -9.94 -13.15
C ASN A 34 -15.62 -9.30 -14.35
N PRO A 35 -16.83 -9.74 -14.73
CA PRO A 35 -17.51 -9.28 -15.95
C PRO A 35 -17.86 -7.79 -15.97
N THR A 36 -17.67 -7.09 -14.85
CA THR A 36 -17.97 -5.67 -14.70
C THR A 36 -16.88 -4.74 -15.26
N GLN A 37 -15.76 -5.27 -15.77
CA GLN A 37 -14.64 -4.44 -16.27
C GLN A 37 -14.83 -3.84 -17.68
N ASN A 38 -16.06 -3.82 -18.21
CA ASN A 38 -16.32 -3.14 -19.47
C ASN A 38 -16.60 -1.65 -19.26
N THR A 39 -15.71 -0.83 -19.84
CA THR A 39 -15.88 0.60 -20.16
C THR A 39 -15.97 1.58 -18.99
N ALA A 40 -14.81 1.89 -18.42
CA ALA A 40 -14.47 3.26 -18.03
C ALA A 40 -12.98 3.50 -18.30
N ALA A 41 -12.57 3.43 -19.57
CA ALA A 41 -11.34 4.11 -19.97
C ALA A 41 -11.62 5.62 -19.85
N GLN A 42 -11.40 6.18 -18.65
CA GLN A 42 -11.34 7.62 -18.49
C GLN A 42 -10.04 8.09 -19.15
N ASN A 43 -10.20 8.70 -20.31
CA ASN A 43 -9.20 9.49 -20.99
C ASN A 43 -8.53 10.44 -19.99
N GLN A 44 -7.31 10.11 -19.58
CA GLN A 44 -6.33 11.11 -19.18
C GLN A 44 -5.15 11.00 -20.14
N ASP A 45 -5.36 11.60 -21.32
CA ASP A 45 -4.30 12.18 -22.13
C ASP A 45 -3.68 13.35 -21.34
N SER A 46 -2.84 13.04 -20.37
CA SER A 46 -1.74 13.93 -20.02
C SER A 46 -0.47 13.20 -20.38
N GLU A 47 0.22 13.67 -21.42
CA GLU A 47 1.52 13.17 -21.89
C GLU A 47 2.65 13.23 -20.82
N GLY A 48 2.32 13.57 -19.56
CA GLY A 48 3.25 13.61 -18.44
C GLY A 48 3.40 12.25 -17.75
N LEU A 49 4.66 11.87 -17.51
CA LEU A 49 4.99 10.69 -16.72
C LEU A 49 4.68 10.93 -15.24
N TYR A 50 3.98 9.98 -14.60
CA TYR A 50 3.83 9.95 -13.15
C TYR A 50 5.20 9.82 -12.49
N ALA A 51 5.46 10.66 -11.48
CA ALA A 51 6.76 10.77 -10.81
C ALA A 51 7.97 10.93 -11.76
N GLY A 52 7.74 11.43 -12.99
CA GLY A 52 8.79 11.69 -13.97
C GLY A 52 9.26 10.47 -14.78
N THR A 53 8.83 9.24 -14.46
CA THR A 53 9.31 8.02 -15.14
C THR A 53 8.21 7.03 -15.53
N TYR A 54 7.06 7.09 -14.86
CA TYR A 54 6.02 6.07 -15.03
C TYR A 54 4.92 6.49 -16.00
N LYS A 55 4.59 5.61 -16.95
CA LYS A 55 3.48 5.77 -17.88
C LYS A 55 2.28 4.95 -17.42
N LYS A 56 1.09 5.55 -17.40
CA LYS A 56 -0.15 4.80 -17.13
C LYS A 56 -0.39 3.75 -18.23
N VAL A 57 -0.66 2.51 -17.85
CA VAL A 57 -0.98 1.39 -18.75
C VAL A 57 -2.35 0.82 -18.41
N LYS A 58 -2.93 0.00 -19.30
CA LYS A 58 -4.20 -0.67 -18.96
C LYS A 58 -3.97 -1.72 -17.89
N ALA A 59 -4.95 -1.91 -17.01
CA ALA A 59 -4.89 -2.96 -16.00
C ALA A 59 -4.69 -4.35 -16.62
N SER A 60 -5.34 -4.66 -17.75
CA SER A 60 -5.16 -5.93 -18.45
C SER A 60 -3.75 -6.13 -19.00
N GLU A 61 -3.08 -5.06 -19.43
CA GLU A 61 -1.69 -5.10 -19.92
C GLU A 61 -0.74 -5.39 -18.75
N ALA A 62 -0.91 -4.70 -17.62
CA ALA A 62 -0.11 -4.95 -16.42
C ALA A 62 -0.34 -6.36 -15.86
N LEU A 63 -1.59 -6.84 -15.81
CA LEU A 63 -1.93 -8.18 -15.30
C LEU A 63 -1.50 -9.34 -16.20
N ALA A 64 -1.15 -9.06 -17.46
CA ALA A 64 -0.52 -10.05 -18.33
C ALA A 64 0.95 -10.31 -17.93
N ASP A 65 1.57 -9.39 -17.20
CA ASP A 65 2.90 -9.60 -16.64
C ASP A 65 2.84 -10.56 -15.44
N LYS A 66 3.66 -11.62 -15.50
CA LYS A 66 3.67 -12.68 -14.48
C LYS A 66 4.03 -12.17 -13.08
N ASP A 67 4.87 -11.15 -12.98
CA ASP A 67 5.40 -10.66 -11.70
C ASP A 67 4.35 -9.74 -11.04
N VAL A 68 3.69 -8.89 -11.85
CA VAL A 68 2.52 -8.11 -11.42
C VAL A 68 1.38 -9.03 -10.98
N LYS A 69 1.09 -10.08 -11.77
CA LYS A 69 0.06 -11.05 -11.42
C LYS A 69 0.37 -11.79 -10.11
N ALA A 70 1.61 -12.20 -9.89
CA ALA A 70 2.00 -12.83 -8.64
C ALA A 70 1.88 -11.87 -7.45
N ALA A 71 2.28 -10.61 -7.62
CA ALA A 71 2.17 -9.57 -6.59
C ALA A 71 0.71 -9.29 -6.20
N ILE A 72 -0.18 -9.10 -7.18
CA ILE A 72 -1.59 -8.83 -6.89
C ILE A 72 -2.30 -10.04 -6.26
N ASP A 73 -1.97 -11.27 -6.69
CA ASP A 73 -2.52 -12.48 -6.09
C ASP A 73 -2.09 -12.60 -4.61
N GLN A 74 -0.85 -12.18 -4.27
CA GLN A 74 -0.36 -12.11 -2.89
C GLN A 74 -1.09 -11.02 -2.07
N VAL A 75 -1.37 -9.85 -2.66
CA VAL A 75 -2.16 -8.79 -2.02
C VAL A 75 -3.58 -9.29 -1.74
N TYR A 76 -4.23 -9.89 -2.72
CA TYR A 76 -5.57 -10.47 -2.61
C TYR A 76 -5.70 -11.62 -1.60
N ALA A 77 -4.62 -12.37 -1.35
CA ALA A 77 -4.60 -13.40 -0.33
C ALA A 77 -4.60 -12.82 1.09
N GLN A 78 -3.96 -11.66 1.28
CA GLN A 78 -3.82 -11.01 2.59
C GLN A 78 -4.92 -9.99 2.87
N PHE A 79 -5.37 -9.28 1.84
CA PHE A 79 -6.33 -8.18 1.89
C PHE A 79 -7.45 -8.45 0.87
N PRO A 80 -8.30 -9.47 1.10
CA PRO A 80 -9.29 -9.92 0.13
C PRO A 80 -10.31 -8.85 -0.29
N GLU A 81 -10.54 -7.83 0.54
CA GLU A 81 -11.39 -6.67 0.24
C GLU A 81 -10.93 -5.88 -0.99
N THR A 82 -9.62 -5.84 -1.25
CA THR A 82 -9.02 -5.12 -2.37
C THR A 82 -9.38 -5.71 -3.74
N LYS A 83 -9.90 -6.94 -3.79
CA LYS A 83 -10.43 -7.56 -5.03
C LYS A 83 -11.57 -6.76 -5.66
N SER A 84 -12.24 -5.93 -4.86
CA SER A 84 -13.34 -5.08 -5.33
C SER A 84 -12.89 -3.69 -5.79
N TYR A 85 -11.60 -3.38 -5.68
CA TYR A 85 -11.06 -2.05 -5.95
C TYR A 85 -10.73 -1.90 -7.44
N GLU A 86 -10.74 -0.65 -7.93
CA GLU A 86 -10.28 -0.31 -9.27
C GLU A 86 -8.76 -0.44 -9.35
N ILE A 87 -8.27 -0.97 -10.46
CA ILE A 87 -6.83 -1.16 -10.69
C ILE A 87 -6.33 -0.06 -11.62
N SER A 88 -5.45 0.79 -11.10
CA SER A 88 -4.61 1.68 -11.91
C SER A 88 -3.17 1.18 -11.90
N ALA A 89 -2.56 1.02 -13.07
CA ALA A 89 -1.20 0.52 -13.19
C ALA A 89 -0.34 1.50 -13.99
N TYR A 90 0.92 1.61 -13.57
CA TYR A 90 1.91 2.50 -14.15
C TYR A 90 3.22 1.75 -14.36
N GLU A 91 3.76 1.79 -15.57
CA GLU A 91 5.01 1.12 -15.96
C GLU A 91 6.14 2.12 -16.02
N ASP A 92 7.31 1.81 -15.45
CA ASP A 92 8.52 2.60 -15.68
C ASP A 92 8.99 2.44 -17.12
N VAL A 93 8.99 3.54 -17.86
CA VAL A 93 9.42 3.58 -19.27
C VAL A 93 10.72 4.35 -19.48
N VAL A 94 11.33 4.88 -18.41
CA VAL A 94 12.52 5.74 -18.49
C VAL A 94 13.76 5.06 -17.93
N SER A 95 13.65 4.48 -16.73
CA SER A 95 14.85 4.20 -15.92
C SER A 95 15.47 2.83 -16.16
N LYS A 96 14.95 2.06 -17.14
CA LYS A 96 15.52 0.79 -17.64
C LYS A 96 15.97 -0.17 -16.52
N GLY A 97 15.22 -0.23 -15.43
CA GLY A 97 15.48 -1.15 -14.31
C GLY A 97 16.22 -0.55 -13.10
N GLU A 98 16.39 0.79 -13.05
CA GLU A 98 16.83 1.48 -11.83
C GLU A 98 15.67 1.75 -10.85
N HIS A 99 14.43 1.82 -11.35
CA HIS A 99 13.22 1.95 -10.53
C HIS A 99 12.40 0.66 -10.53
N ASP A 100 11.31 0.67 -9.77
CA ASP A 100 10.29 -0.37 -9.85
C ASP A 100 9.75 -0.45 -11.28
N LYS A 101 9.54 -1.66 -11.76
CA LYS A 101 8.99 -1.91 -13.11
C LYS A 101 7.55 -1.44 -13.20
N TYR A 102 6.78 -1.71 -12.14
CA TYR A 102 5.39 -1.31 -12.05
C TYR A 102 5.08 -0.69 -10.69
N VAL A 103 4.22 0.32 -10.70
CA VAL A 103 3.45 0.78 -9.54
C VAL A 103 1.98 0.47 -9.84
N VAL A 104 1.31 -0.23 -8.93
CA VAL A 104 -0.08 -0.63 -9.05
C VAL A 104 -0.85 -0.08 -7.85
N ASN A 105 -1.91 0.64 -8.14
CA ASN A 105 -2.81 1.22 -7.16
C ASN A 105 -4.14 0.48 -7.25
N LEU A 106 -4.61 -0.01 -6.11
CA LEU A 106 -5.93 -0.57 -5.91
C LEU A 106 -6.74 0.46 -5.14
N GLU A 107 -7.72 1.09 -5.76
CA GLU A 107 -8.48 2.17 -5.12
C GLU A 107 -9.99 1.94 -5.22
N LYS A 108 -10.70 2.11 -4.11
CA LYS A 108 -12.16 2.21 -4.08
C LYS A 108 -12.60 3.66 -3.95
N ASP A 109 -11.89 4.42 -3.13
CA ASP A 109 -12.01 5.85 -2.93
C ASP A 109 -10.74 6.36 -2.22
N SER A 110 -10.64 7.68 -2.03
CA SER A 110 -9.43 8.32 -1.48
C SER A 110 -9.03 7.87 -0.07
N ASN A 111 -9.93 7.19 0.65
CA ASN A 111 -9.69 6.69 2.01
C ASN A 111 -9.53 5.17 2.06
N ASN A 112 -9.79 4.47 0.94
CA ASN A 112 -9.76 3.02 0.83
C ASN A 112 -8.90 2.64 -0.37
N PHE A 113 -7.60 2.52 -0.13
CA PHE A 113 -6.62 2.24 -1.17
C PHE A 113 -5.51 1.30 -0.68
N PHE A 114 -4.90 0.61 -1.64
CA PHE A 114 -3.74 -0.23 -1.43
C PHE A 114 -2.83 -0.12 -2.65
N ASP A 115 -1.63 0.42 -2.45
CA ASP A 115 -0.62 0.56 -3.49
C ASP A 115 0.50 -0.45 -3.26
N PHE A 116 1.07 -0.95 -4.35
CA PHE A 116 2.29 -1.75 -4.30
C PHE A 116 3.14 -1.52 -5.54
N ALA A 117 4.44 -1.71 -5.40
CA ALA A 117 5.36 -1.67 -6.53
C ALA A 117 6.09 -2.99 -6.72
N VAL A 118 6.43 -3.28 -7.98
CA VAL A 118 7.11 -4.50 -8.39
C VAL A 118 8.53 -4.13 -8.83
N ASP A 119 9.52 -4.63 -8.10
CA ASP A 119 10.94 -4.39 -8.38
C ASP A 119 11.34 -4.95 -9.76
N ALA A 120 12.01 -4.12 -10.56
CA ALA A 120 12.36 -4.49 -11.94
C ALA A 120 13.39 -5.61 -12.06
N LYS A 121 14.20 -5.84 -11.03
CA LYS A 121 15.29 -6.83 -11.06
C LYS A 121 14.85 -8.19 -10.56
N THR A 122 13.96 -8.21 -9.57
CA THR A 122 13.57 -9.40 -8.82
C THR A 122 12.15 -9.86 -9.13
N GLY A 123 11.30 -8.99 -9.70
CA GLY A 123 9.88 -9.26 -9.92
C GLY A 123 9.08 -9.40 -8.62
N LYS A 124 9.65 -8.98 -7.48
CA LYS A 124 9.01 -9.05 -6.16
C LYS A 124 8.42 -7.70 -5.78
N VAL A 125 7.50 -7.72 -4.82
CA VAL A 125 6.99 -6.47 -4.22
C VAL A 125 8.13 -5.75 -3.50
N SER A 126 8.41 -4.50 -3.90
CA SER A 126 9.45 -3.66 -3.31
C SER A 126 8.95 -2.80 -2.16
N TYR A 127 7.71 -2.30 -2.28
CA TYR A 127 7.00 -1.62 -1.20
C TYR A 127 5.49 -1.77 -1.32
N THR A 128 4.79 -1.51 -0.22
CA THR A 128 3.33 -1.35 -0.15
C THR A 128 2.95 -0.07 0.58
N ILE A 129 1.81 0.51 0.22
CA ILE A 129 1.13 1.56 0.97
C ILE A 129 -0.31 1.13 1.20
N GLN A 130 -0.72 1.00 2.46
CA GLN A 130 -2.08 0.60 2.81
C GLN A 130 -2.77 1.72 3.56
N SER A 131 -3.97 2.13 3.12
CA SER A 131 -4.83 3.02 3.87
C SER A 131 -5.26 2.40 5.20
N LEU A 132 -5.25 3.20 6.27
CA LEU A 132 -5.73 2.81 7.59
C LEU A 132 -6.83 3.76 8.05
N THR A 133 -7.80 3.23 8.78
CA THR A 133 -8.76 4.04 9.52
C THR A 133 -8.08 4.72 10.71
N ALA A 134 -8.69 5.81 11.19
CA ALA A 134 -8.25 6.49 12.41
C ALA A 134 -8.20 5.53 13.62
N SER A 135 -9.18 4.63 13.75
CA SER A 135 -9.21 3.64 14.84
C SER A 135 -8.09 2.61 14.73
N GLU A 136 -7.75 2.17 13.52
CA GLU A 136 -6.64 1.23 13.31
C GLU A 136 -5.30 1.85 13.69
N VAL A 137 -5.03 3.08 13.23
CA VAL A 137 -3.75 3.72 13.53
C VAL A 137 -3.63 4.09 15.02
N LEU A 138 -4.73 4.48 15.68
CA LEU A 138 -4.75 4.68 17.13
C LEU A 138 -4.52 3.39 17.91
N SER A 139 -4.83 2.22 17.33
CA SER A 139 -4.54 0.91 17.90
C SER A 139 -3.09 0.52 17.69
N TYR A 140 -2.59 0.58 16.44
CA TYR A 140 -1.27 0.07 16.08
C TYR A 140 -0.12 1.01 16.48
N ALA A 141 -0.33 2.32 16.41
CA ALA A 141 0.70 3.34 16.61
C ALA A 141 0.45 4.20 17.85
N LYS A 142 -0.33 3.70 18.84
CA LYS A 142 -0.77 4.47 20.01
C LYS A 142 0.36 5.22 20.69
N SER A 143 1.48 4.54 20.96
CA SER A 143 2.63 5.17 21.65
C SER A 143 3.24 6.32 20.84
N GLY A 144 3.28 6.23 19.51
CA GLY A 144 3.77 7.31 18.67
C GLY A 144 2.78 8.48 18.61
N VAL A 145 1.49 8.18 18.54
CA VAL A 145 0.43 9.20 18.61
C VAL A 145 0.43 9.94 19.95
N ASP A 146 0.64 9.24 21.07
CA ASP A 146 0.76 9.86 22.40
C ASP A 146 1.97 10.83 22.45
N LYS A 147 3.10 10.47 21.81
CA LYS A 147 4.26 11.36 21.69
C LYS A 147 3.96 12.57 20.81
N ILE A 148 3.24 12.41 19.70
CA ILE A 148 2.81 13.53 18.85
C ILE A 148 1.97 14.50 19.67
N HIS A 149 0.98 14.00 20.41
CA HIS A 149 0.14 14.82 21.29
C HIS A 149 0.92 15.50 22.43
N ALA A 150 2.06 14.95 22.84
CA ALA A 150 2.92 15.57 23.85
C ALA A 150 3.78 16.71 23.25
N LEU A 151 4.30 16.53 22.03
CA LEU A 151 5.11 17.53 21.33
C LEU A 151 4.27 18.63 20.66
N HIS A 152 3.07 18.28 20.19
CA HIS A 152 2.13 19.13 19.47
C HIS A 152 0.73 19.03 20.12
N PRO A 153 0.51 19.62 21.31
CA PRO A 153 -0.76 19.48 22.05
C PRO A 153 -2.01 19.92 21.27
N GLU A 154 -1.88 20.82 20.31
CA GLU A 154 -2.97 21.27 19.43
C GLU A 154 -3.61 20.11 18.64
N THR A 155 -2.82 19.09 18.29
CA THR A 155 -3.28 17.92 17.53
C THR A 155 -4.34 17.11 18.29
N LYS A 156 -4.46 17.26 19.61
CA LYS A 156 -5.52 16.63 20.41
C LYS A 156 -6.93 17.12 20.04
N SER A 157 -7.03 18.32 19.48
CA SER A 157 -8.31 18.87 18.99
C SER A 157 -8.55 18.59 17.51
N TYR A 158 -7.58 18.00 16.81
CA TYR A 158 -7.65 17.75 15.37
C TYR A 158 -8.19 16.35 15.09
N GLU A 159 -8.81 16.19 13.93
CA GLU A 159 -9.28 14.88 13.46
C GLU A 159 -8.19 14.19 12.65
N ILE A 160 -8.01 12.87 12.82
CA ILE A 160 -7.17 12.09 11.92
C ILE A 160 -7.95 11.89 10.62
N THR A 161 -7.59 12.63 9.58
CA THR A 161 -8.31 12.61 8.29
C THR A 161 -7.67 11.69 7.26
N SER A 162 -6.41 11.29 7.47
CA SER A 162 -5.74 10.30 6.65
C SER A 162 -4.70 9.55 7.49
N ALA A 163 -4.65 8.24 7.31
CA ALA A 163 -3.60 7.42 7.85
C ALA A 163 -3.24 6.32 6.84
N ASN A 164 -1.96 6.00 6.74
CA ASN A 164 -1.49 4.87 5.97
C ASN A 164 -0.25 4.25 6.61
N VAL A 165 0.00 2.98 6.31
CA VAL A 165 1.28 2.32 6.59
C VAL A 165 2.03 2.12 5.30
N ILE A 166 3.33 2.42 5.33
CA ILE A 166 4.27 2.14 4.25
C ILE A 166 5.22 1.07 4.73
N ASP A 167 5.26 -0.06 4.03
CA ASP A 167 6.28 -1.09 4.21
C ASP A 167 7.21 -1.06 3.01
N ASN A 168 8.50 -0.78 3.23
CA ASN A 168 9.51 -0.78 2.20
C ASN A 168 10.47 -1.96 2.43
N PHE A 169 10.37 -2.97 1.57
CA PHE A 169 11.12 -4.22 1.69
C PHE A 169 12.56 -4.09 1.21
N VAL A 170 12.84 -3.15 0.31
CA VAL A 170 14.20 -2.88 -0.19
C VAL A 170 15.01 -2.10 0.85
N GLY A 171 14.43 -1.04 1.40
CA GLY A 171 15.01 -0.20 2.45
C GLY A 171 14.86 -0.77 3.86
N ASN A 172 14.13 -1.88 4.01
CA ASN A 172 13.88 -2.59 5.27
C ASN A 172 13.36 -1.66 6.40
N PHE A 173 12.34 -0.85 6.08
CA PHE A 173 11.67 -0.01 7.05
C PHE A 173 10.15 -0.08 6.91
N SER A 174 9.46 0.26 7.99
CA SER A 174 8.01 0.40 8.00
C SER A 174 7.65 1.66 8.78
N LYS A 175 6.70 2.44 8.28
CA LYS A 175 6.26 3.68 8.94
C LYS A 175 4.76 3.92 8.78
N TYR A 176 4.15 4.48 9.81
CA TYR A 176 2.81 5.05 9.74
C TYR A 176 2.93 6.52 9.36
N ASN A 177 2.18 6.97 8.36
CA ASN A 177 1.95 8.40 8.13
C ASN A 177 0.55 8.74 8.66
N ILE A 178 0.45 9.79 9.48
CA ILE A 178 -0.80 10.21 10.10
C ILE A 178 -0.98 11.71 9.86
N THR A 179 -2.10 12.07 9.25
CA THR A 179 -2.47 13.47 9.00
C THR A 179 -3.58 13.88 9.95
N PHE A 180 -3.28 14.89 10.78
CA PHE A 180 -4.22 15.56 11.65
C PHE A 180 -4.71 16.83 10.96
N THR A 181 -6.02 17.03 10.88
CA THR A 181 -6.62 18.24 10.29
C THR A 181 -7.46 18.95 11.33
N GLU A 182 -7.26 20.25 11.43
CA GLU A 182 -8.02 21.13 12.31
C GLU A 182 -9.46 21.24 11.82
N LYS A 183 -10.41 21.08 12.75
CA LYS A 183 -11.83 21.23 12.45
C LYS A 183 -12.10 22.67 11.97
N ASP A 184 -12.85 22.79 10.89
CA ASP A 184 -13.25 24.09 10.28
C ASP A 184 -12.10 24.89 9.65
N SER A 185 -10.93 24.28 9.43
CA SER A 185 -9.74 24.88 8.84
C SER A 185 -9.12 23.98 7.78
N LYS A 186 -8.32 24.55 6.87
CA LYS A 186 -7.49 23.77 5.93
C LYS A 186 -6.12 23.41 6.50
N ARG A 187 -5.87 23.76 7.76
CA ARG A 187 -4.61 23.46 8.44
C ARG A 187 -4.54 21.96 8.74
N SER A 188 -3.55 21.31 8.15
CA SER A 188 -3.23 19.92 8.43
C SER A 188 -1.75 19.76 8.75
N ILE A 189 -1.43 18.75 9.54
CA ILE A 189 -0.05 18.39 9.91
C ILE A 189 0.08 16.88 9.77
N THR A 190 1.09 16.43 9.02
CA THR A 190 1.38 15.02 8.83
C THR A 190 2.64 14.63 9.58
N PHE A 191 2.57 13.53 10.32
CA PHE A 191 3.69 12.94 11.05
C PHE A 191 3.99 11.55 10.54
N GLY A 192 5.29 11.22 10.47
CA GLY A 192 5.75 9.85 10.31
C GLY A 192 6.02 9.22 11.68
N ILE A 193 5.61 7.98 11.90
CA ILE A 193 5.97 7.18 13.07
C ILE A 193 6.64 5.91 12.56
N ASP A 194 7.85 5.63 13.01
CA ASP A 194 8.52 4.37 12.72
C ASP A 194 7.71 3.22 13.34
N ALA A 195 7.27 2.27 12.51
CA ALA A 195 6.33 1.23 12.92
C ALA A 195 6.96 0.18 13.86
N LYS A 196 8.29 0.14 13.95
CA LYS A 196 9.01 -0.80 14.82
C LYS A 196 9.24 -0.22 16.21
N THR A 197 9.57 1.06 16.29
CA THR A 197 10.01 1.74 17.51
C THR A 197 8.94 2.62 18.12
N GLY A 198 7.96 3.06 17.33
CA GLY A 198 6.97 4.06 17.73
C GLY A 198 7.59 5.45 17.93
N GLU A 199 8.80 5.69 17.42
CA GLU A 199 9.43 7.02 17.41
C GLU A 199 8.86 7.86 16.28
N ILE A 200 8.74 9.16 16.54
CA ILE A 200 8.37 10.13 15.51
C ILE A 200 9.58 10.28 14.59
N MET A 201 9.36 10.06 13.31
CA MET A 201 10.36 10.29 12.28
C MET A 201 10.33 11.78 11.95
N ASP A 202 11.46 12.46 12.15
CA ASP A 202 11.60 13.84 11.70
C ASP A 202 11.23 13.93 10.21
N SER A 203 10.35 14.86 9.86
CA SER A 203 10.17 15.24 8.46
C SER A 203 11.54 15.67 7.96
N TYR A 204 12.02 14.99 6.90
CA TYR A 204 13.30 15.22 6.24
C TYR A 204 13.90 16.60 6.56
N LYS A 205 14.92 16.64 7.42
CA LYS A 205 15.83 17.77 7.43
C LYS A 205 16.48 17.78 6.05
N LYS A 206 16.07 18.71 5.20
CA LYS A 206 16.95 19.17 4.12
C LYS A 206 18.13 19.83 4.83
N GLU A 207 19.25 19.12 4.90
CA GLU A 207 20.56 19.77 4.98
C GLU A 207 20.82 20.54 3.67
#